data_AF-A0A965GP71-F1
#
_entry.id   AF-A0A965GP71-F1
#
_cell.length_a   1.000
_cell.length_b   1.000
_cell.length_c   1.000
_cell.angle_alpha   90.00
_cell.angle_beta   90.00
_cell.angle_gamma   90.00
#
_symmetry.space_group_name_H-M   'P 1'
#
loop_
_entity.id
_entity.type
_entity.pdbx_description
1 polymer ?
#
loop_
_entity_poly.entity_id
_entity_poly.type
_entity_poly.pdbx_seq_one_letter_code
_entity_poly.pdbx_strand_id
1 'polypeptide(L)'
;GSRSKVAVSTTDSQIDPIGACIGQRGTRIQTIISELGGEKVDIIEWSEDAASFIGHALAPAKVNRVDLNEEDHSAMVHVNPDQLSLAIGKGGQNVRLAARLTGWKISIAEVGDKAKGGVVEVVENVDGTDVPASMPSTSEAQPNDSTSPEAAAPSST
;
A
#
# COMPACT_ATOMS: atom_id res chain seq x y z
N GLY A 1 11.18 12.90 -12.56
CA GLY A 1 10.88 13.37 -11.19
C GLY A 1 12.12 13.24 -10.32
N SER A 2 12.06 13.61 -9.04
CA SER A 2 13.19 13.39 -8.11
C SER A 2 13.06 12.09 -7.33
N ARG A 3 11.82 11.72 -7.00
CA ARG A 3 11.51 10.52 -6.23
C ARG A 3 10.07 10.10 -6.50
N SER A 4 9.85 8.80 -6.63
CA SER A 4 8.55 8.16 -6.77
C SER A 4 8.43 7.00 -5.78
N LYS A 5 7.21 6.72 -5.33
CA LYS A 5 6.87 5.54 -4.53
C LYS A 5 5.89 4.67 -5.30
N VAL A 6 6.13 3.37 -5.31
CA VAL A 6 5.29 2.39 -5.99
C VAL A 6 4.95 1.28 -5.01
N ALA A 7 3.66 1.05 -4.81
CA ALA A 7 3.17 -0.05 -3.99
C ALA A 7 2.94 -1.28 -4.87
N VAL A 8 3.39 -2.45 -4.40
CA VAL A 8 3.26 -3.72 -5.10
C VAL A 8 2.66 -4.77 -4.18
N SER A 9 1.81 -5.62 -4.74
CA SER A 9 1.24 -6.80 -4.09
C SER A 9 1.31 -7.99 -5.03
N THR A 10 1.09 -9.17 -4.47
CA THR A 10 0.98 -10.43 -5.19
C THR A 10 -0.26 -11.16 -4.70
N THR A 11 -0.89 -11.93 -5.57
CA THR A 11 -1.96 -12.86 -5.19
C THR A 11 -1.41 -14.22 -4.76
N ASP A 12 -0.15 -14.52 -5.12
CA ASP A 12 0.55 -15.76 -4.76
C ASP A 12 1.43 -15.53 -3.53
N SER A 13 1.18 -16.31 -2.47
CA SER A 13 1.88 -16.25 -1.19
C SER A 13 3.29 -16.84 -1.23
N GLN A 14 3.66 -17.57 -2.29
CA GLN A 14 5.02 -18.07 -2.49
C GLN A 14 5.96 -17.04 -3.12
N ILE A 15 5.41 -15.91 -3.59
CA ILE A 15 6.16 -14.87 -4.27
C ILE A 15 6.36 -13.69 -3.32
N ASP A 16 7.58 -13.19 -3.22
CA ASP A 16 7.85 -11.89 -2.63
C ASP A 16 7.64 -10.80 -3.71
N PRO A 17 6.61 -9.93 -3.57
CA PRO A 17 6.31 -8.92 -4.59
C PRO A 17 7.43 -7.89 -4.72
N ILE A 18 8.08 -7.51 -3.61
CA ILE A 18 9.20 -6.57 -3.62
C ILE A 18 10.39 -7.20 -4.34
N GLY A 19 10.77 -8.41 -3.95
CA GLY A 19 11.89 -9.14 -4.54
C GLY A 19 11.72 -9.38 -6.04
N ALA A 20 10.51 -9.69 -6.48
CA ALA A 20 10.19 -9.86 -7.90
C ALA A 20 10.41 -8.57 -8.72
N CYS A 21 10.07 -7.41 -8.15
CA CYS A 21 10.26 -6.10 -8.79
C CYS A 21 11.72 -5.61 -8.74
N ILE A 22 12.46 -5.89 -7.66
CA ILE A 22 13.87 -5.52 -7.53
C ILE A 22 14.76 -6.35 -8.47
N GLY A 23 14.48 -7.65 -8.58
CA GLY A 23 15.29 -8.61 -9.32
C GLY A 23 16.62 -8.95 -8.63
N GLN A 24 17.39 -9.86 -9.24
CA GLN A 24 18.67 -10.30 -8.68
C GLN A 24 19.59 -9.10 -8.43
N ARG A 25 19.99 -8.89 -7.17
CA ARG A 25 20.85 -7.76 -6.73
C ARG A 25 20.35 -6.37 -7.19
N GLY A 26 19.04 -6.21 -7.42
CA GLY A 26 18.48 -4.92 -7.85
C GLY A 26 18.63 -4.59 -9.33
N THR A 27 19.00 -5.55 -10.19
CA THR A 27 19.22 -5.27 -11.62
C THR A 27 17.98 -4.66 -12.28
N ARG A 28 16.77 -5.16 -12.00
CA ARG A 28 15.55 -4.67 -12.65
C ARG A 28 15.23 -3.24 -12.25
N ILE A 29 15.26 -2.94 -10.95
CA ILE A 29 14.96 -1.60 -10.46
C ILE A 29 16.04 -0.59 -10.85
N GLN A 30 17.32 -1.00 -10.91
CA GLN A 30 18.40 -0.13 -11.38
C GLN A 30 18.25 0.26 -12.84
N THR A 31 17.81 -0.67 -13.72
CA THR A 31 17.50 -0.35 -15.11
C THR A 31 16.38 0.69 -15.17
N ILE A 32 15.29 0.52 -14.43
CA ILE A 32 14.18 1.50 -14.39
C ILE A 32 14.67 2.87 -13.93
N ILE A 33 15.46 2.93 -12.85
CA ILE A 33 16.04 4.18 -12.34
C ILE A 33 16.92 4.86 -13.41
N SER A 34 17.70 4.08 -14.16
CA SER A 34 18.56 4.59 -15.24
C SER A 34 17.74 5.18 -16.39
N GLU A 35 16.68 4.48 -16.82
CA GLU A 35 15.76 4.94 -17.87
C GLU A 35 14.98 6.20 -17.45
N LEU A 36 14.65 6.34 -16.16
CA LEU A 36 14.00 7.53 -15.60
C LEU A 36 14.96 8.70 -15.34
N GLY A 37 16.18 8.66 -15.87
CA GLY A 37 17.16 9.74 -15.73
C GLY A 37 17.70 9.90 -14.30
N GLY A 38 17.72 8.81 -13.52
CA GLY A 38 18.25 8.80 -12.15
C GLY A 38 17.21 9.12 -11.07
N GLU A 39 15.92 9.14 -11.41
CA GLU A 39 14.84 9.28 -10.42
C GLU A 39 14.90 8.16 -9.37
N LYS A 40 14.79 8.51 -8.08
CA LYS A 40 14.77 7.51 -7.00
C LYS A 40 13.40 6.85 -6.92
N VAL A 41 13.35 5.53 -7.05
CA VAL A 41 12.10 4.76 -6.92
C VAL A 41 12.15 3.94 -5.64
N ASP A 42 11.19 4.17 -4.74
CA ASP A 42 10.95 3.29 -3.60
C ASP A 42 9.86 2.28 -3.98
N ILE A 43 10.18 1.00 -3.85
CA ILE A 43 9.20 -0.08 -3.96
C ILE A 43 8.78 -0.45 -2.55
N ILE A 44 7.47 -0.43 -2.29
CA ILE A 44 6.90 -0.79 -1.00
C ILE A 44 5.87 -1.91 -1.17
N GLU A 45 5.68 -2.69 -0.12
CA GLU A 45 4.62 -3.70 -0.09
C GLU A 45 3.29 -3.05 0.21
N TRP A 46 2.32 -3.29 -0.67
CA TRP A 46 0.93 -2.91 -0.43
C TRP A 46 0.29 -3.87 0.59
N SER A 47 -0.57 -3.34 1.45
CA SER A 47 -1.34 -4.11 2.42
C SER A 47 -2.78 -3.61 2.46
N GLU A 48 -3.72 -4.52 2.71
CA GLU A 48 -5.12 -4.19 2.97
C GLU A 48 -5.30 -3.46 4.31
N ASP A 49 -4.45 -3.76 5.29
CA ASP A 49 -4.42 -3.05 6.56
C ASP A 49 -3.79 -1.67 6.38
N ALA A 50 -4.60 -0.62 6.56
CA ALA A 50 -4.17 0.76 6.38
C ALA A 50 -3.00 1.14 7.30
N ALA A 51 -2.95 0.60 8.52
CA ALA A 51 -1.88 0.91 9.47
C ALA A 51 -0.53 0.37 8.96
N SER A 52 -0.52 -0.89 8.53
CA SER A 52 0.64 -1.55 7.92
C SER A 52 1.04 -0.86 6.61
N PHE A 53 0.08 -0.53 5.75
CA PHE A 53 0.36 0.11 4.46
C PHE A 53 0.97 1.51 4.62
N ILE A 54 0.46 2.31 5.56
CA ILE A 54 1.05 3.62 5.89
C ILE A 54 2.45 3.47 6.48
N GLY A 55 2.66 2.46 7.33
CA GLY A 55 3.99 2.11 7.84
C GLY A 55 4.98 1.81 6.72
N HIS A 56 4.59 0.98 5.75
CA HIS A 56 5.39 0.65 4.57
C HIS A 56 5.63 1.86 3.68
N ALA A 57 4.64 2.74 3.52
CA ALA A 57 4.73 3.93 2.68
C ALA A 57 5.77 4.96 3.18
N LEU A 58 6.00 5.01 4.49
CA LEU A 58 7.01 5.89 5.10
C LEU A 58 8.44 5.35 5.02
N ALA A 59 8.65 4.12 4.54
CA ALA A 59 9.97 3.57 4.28
C ALA A 59 10.79 4.55 3.42
N PRO A 60 12.05 4.85 3.80
CA PRO A 60 12.94 4.09 4.68
C PRO A 60 12.84 4.39 6.20
N ALA A 61 11.95 5.27 6.63
CA ALA A 61 11.83 5.60 8.06
C ALA A 61 11.17 4.45 8.84
N LYS A 62 11.69 4.16 10.03
CA LYS A 62 11.09 3.16 10.92
C LYS A 62 9.98 3.80 11.74
N VAL A 63 8.79 3.22 11.62
CA VAL A 63 7.59 3.63 12.35
C VAL A 63 7.44 2.80 13.61
N ASN A 64 7.10 3.44 14.73
CA ASN A 64 6.87 2.76 16.00
C ASN A 64 5.39 2.41 16.20
N ARG A 65 4.50 3.34 15.85
CA ARG A 65 3.04 3.18 16.00
C ARG A 65 2.32 4.02 14.94
N VAL A 66 1.20 3.50 14.45
CA VAL A 66 0.27 4.22 13.60
C VAL A 66 -1.09 4.19 14.29
N ASP A 67 -1.66 5.37 14.55
CA ASP A 67 -3.01 5.56 15.05
C ASP A 67 -3.88 6.06 13.90
N LEU A 68 -4.88 5.28 13.53
CA LEU A 68 -5.80 5.60 12.45
C LEU A 68 -7.05 6.28 13.01
N ASN A 69 -7.52 7.30 12.29
CA ASN A 69 -8.82 7.91 12.49
C ASN A 69 -9.59 7.76 11.16
N GLU A 70 -10.48 6.78 11.15
CA GLU A 70 -11.30 6.43 9.98
C GLU A 70 -12.37 7.49 9.66
N GLU A 71 -12.83 8.26 10.66
CA GLU A 71 -13.81 9.33 10.46
C GLU A 71 -13.23 10.44 9.58
N ASP A 72 -12.00 10.86 9.86
CA ASP A 72 -11.31 11.94 9.16
C ASP A 72 -10.41 11.48 7.99
N HIS A 73 -10.32 10.16 7.75
CA HIS A 73 -9.32 9.55 6.86
C HIS A 73 -7.90 10.07 7.15
N SER A 74 -7.56 10.13 8.44
CA SER A 74 -6.28 10.63 8.91
C SER A 74 -5.52 9.59 9.72
N ALA A 75 -4.19 9.68 9.70
CA ALA A 75 -3.30 8.77 10.37
C ALA A 75 -2.23 9.56 11.12
N MET A 76 -2.10 9.28 12.42
CA MET A 76 -1.04 9.80 13.27
C MET A 76 0.05 8.76 13.40
N VAL A 77 1.24 9.08 12.92
CA VAL A 77 2.39 8.19 12.90
C VAL A 77 3.40 8.64 13.94
N HIS A 78 3.72 7.74 14.86
CA HIS A 78 4.72 7.99 15.88
C HIS A 78 6.05 7.35 15.49
N VAL A 79 7.11 8.14 15.51
CA VAL A 79 8.48 7.75 15.16
C VAL A 79 9.46 8.14 16.26
N ASN A 80 10.63 7.51 16.29
CA ASN A 80 11.72 8.00 17.13
C ASN A 80 12.22 9.37 16.63
N PRO A 81 12.76 10.23 17.51
CA PRO A 81 13.30 11.55 17.11
C PRO A 81 14.36 11.43 16.00
N ASP A 82 15.21 10.40 16.06
CA ASP A 82 16.21 10.11 15.04
C ASP A 82 15.61 9.78 13.65
N GLN A 83 14.35 9.35 13.62
CA GLN A 83 13.61 8.99 12.41
C GLN A 83 12.70 10.11 11.93
N LEU A 84 12.42 11.15 12.73
CA LEU A 84 11.49 12.23 12.38
C LEU A 84 11.89 12.92 11.07
N SER A 85 13.16 13.33 10.97
CA SER A 85 13.69 14.00 9.78
C SER A 85 13.61 13.11 8.53
N LEU A 86 13.85 11.81 8.68
CA LEU A 86 13.78 10.85 7.58
C LEU A 86 12.33 10.60 7.15
N ALA A 87 11.41 10.50 8.10
CA ALA A 87 9.99 10.24 7.88
C ALA A 87 9.32 11.42 7.14
N ILE A 88 9.63 12.66 7.54
CA ILE A 88 9.18 13.87 6.83
C ILE A 88 9.85 13.95 5.45
N GLY A 89 11.18 13.73 5.41
CA GLY A 89 11.99 13.86 4.21
C GLY A 89 12.27 15.32 3.83
N LYS A 90 13.17 15.53 2.86
CA LYS A 90 13.56 16.87 2.41
C LYS A 90 12.34 17.63 1.88
N GLY A 91 11.96 18.72 2.55
CA GLY A 91 10.80 19.53 2.19
C GLY A 91 9.45 18.81 2.32
N GLY A 92 9.36 17.77 3.15
CA GLY A 92 8.13 16.98 3.32
C GLY A 92 7.85 16.01 2.16
N GLN A 93 8.83 15.78 1.27
CA GLN A 93 8.61 14.94 0.09
C GLN A 93 8.21 13.50 0.44
N ASN A 94 8.79 12.91 1.50
CA ASN A 94 8.53 11.50 1.82
C ASN A 94 7.10 11.32 2.33
N VAL A 95 6.69 12.15 3.31
CA VAL A 95 5.32 12.14 3.84
C VAL A 95 4.29 12.49 2.77
N ARG A 96 4.58 13.41 1.85
CA ARG A 96 3.68 13.76 0.75
C ARG A 96 3.50 12.61 -0.24
N LEU A 97 4.59 11.95 -0.62
CA LEU A 97 4.51 10.78 -1.51
C LEU A 97 3.77 9.62 -0.82
N ALA A 98 3.98 9.42 0.47
CA ALA A 98 3.26 8.41 1.25
C ALA A 98 1.75 8.73 1.32
N ALA A 99 1.38 9.97 1.64
CA ALA A 99 -0.02 10.40 1.71
C ALA A 99 -0.74 10.24 0.37
N ARG A 100 -0.08 10.59 -0.74
CA ARG A 100 -0.62 10.41 -2.09
C ARG A 100 -0.75 8.94 -2.48
N LEU A 101 0.16 8.08 -2.02
CA LEU A 101 0.14 6.66 -2.33
C LEU A 101 -0.91 5.89 -1.54
N THR A 102 -1.11 6.25 -0.27
CA THR A 102 -2.11 5.59 0.58
C THR A 102 -3.49 6.22 0.46
N GLY A 103 -3.58 7.49 0.07
CA GLY A 103 -4.81 8.27 0.09
C GLY A 103 -5.19 8.79 1.48
N TRP A 104 -4.31 8.64 2.48
CA TRP A 104 -4.54 9.07 3.87
C TRP A 104 -3.86 10.39 4.17
N LYS A 105 -4.46 11.20 5.06
CA LYS A 105 -3.79 12.36 5.66
C LYS A 105 -2.81 11.89 6.73
N ILE A 106 -1.51 11.95 6.45
CA ILE A 106 -0.48 11.45 7.35
C ILE A 106 0.15 12.60 8.14
N SER A 107 0.08 12.51 9.46
CA SER A 107 0.76 13.40 10.42
C SER A 107 1.83 12.60 11.17
N ILE A 108 3.02 13.18 11.36
CA ILE A 108 4.15 12.48 12.00
C ILE A 108 4.49 13.19 13.31
N ALA A 109 4.61 12.42 14.40
CA ALA A 109 4.96 12.89 15.74
C ALA A 109 6.08 12.04 16.35
N GLU A 110 6.82 12.60 17.28
CA GLU A 110 7.86 11.87 18.03
C GLU A 110 7.24 11.02 19.15
N VAL A 111 7.79 9.83 19.40
CA VAL A 111 7.39 9.00 20.56
C VAL A 111 7.86 9.66 21.84
N GLY A 112 6.89 10.08 22.67
CA GLY A 112 7.14 10.69 23.97
C GLY A 112 6.56 12.10 24.13
N ASP A 113 6.13 12.73 23.04
CA ASP A 113 5.57 14.07 23.09
C ASP A 113 4.05 14.03 23.31
N LYS A 114 3.64 14.10 24.58
CA LYS A 114 2.29 14.57 24.91
C LYS A 114 2.32 16.09 24.86
N ALA A 115 1.89 16.64 23.72
CA ALA A 115 1.45 18.03 23.54
C ALA A 115 2.52 19.11 23.25
N LYS A 116 3.38 18.96 22.24
CA LYS A 116 3.95 20.04 21.38
C LYS A 116 4.35 19.50 20.00
N GLY A 117 3.39 18.96 19.26
CA GLY A 117 3.62 18.43 17.92
C GLY A 117 4.14 19.50 16.96
N GLY A 118 5.31 19.27 16.37
CA GLY A 118 5.64 19.82 15.05
C GLY A 118 4.69 19.20 14.03
N VAL A 119 3.42 19.61 14.05
CA VAL A 119 2.37 19.10 13.18
C VAL A 119 2.66 19.61 11.79
N VAL A 120 3.27 18.76 10.96
CA VAL A 120 3.27 18.98 9.51
C VAL A 120 2.03 18.28 8.98
N GLU A 121 0.89 18.96 9.07
CA GLU A 121 -0.31 18.56 8.34
C GLU A 121 -0.08 18.86 6.86
N VAL A 122 0.23 17.83 6.07
CA VAL A 122 0.22 17.95 4.61
C VAL A 122 -1.20 17.68 4.13
N VAL A 123 -2.04 18.71 4.22
CA VAL A 123 -3.33 18.75 3.53
C VAL A 123 -3.11 19.08 2.05
N GLU A 124 -2.92 18.06 1.23
CA GLU A 124 -3.23 18.19 -0.21
C GLU A 124 -4.65 17.67 -0.43
N ASN A 125 -5.56 18.56 -0.85
CA ASN A 125 -6.86 18.17 -1.40
C ASN A 125 -6.60 17.36 -2.68
N VAL A 126 -6.73 16.05 -2.60
CA VAL A 126 -6.68 15.17 -3.77
C VAL A 126 -8.07 15.10 -4.40
N ASP A 127 -8.56 16.25 -4.88
CA ASP A 127 -9.66 16.28 -5.85
C ASP A 127 -9.09 15.91 -7.21
N GLY A 128 -9.37 14.69 -7.67
CA GLY A 128 -8.99 14.24 -9.02
C GLY A 128 -8.90 12.74 -9.20
N THR A 129 -10.07 12.08 -9.17
CA THR A 129 -10.43 10.86 -9.93
C THR A 129 -9.32 10.10 -10.67
N ASP A 130 -8.97 8.91 -10.16
CA ASP A 130 -8.92 7.67 -10.96
C ASP A 130 -8.77 6.45 -10.03
N VAL A 131 -9.85 6.10 -9.34
CA VAL A 131 -10.02 4.72 -8.85
C VAL A 131 -10.83 4.02 -9.94
N PRO A 132 -10.26 3.12 -10.75
CA PRO A 132 -11.10 2.18 -11.47
C PRO A 132 -11.75 1.29 -10.40
N ALA A 133 -12.97 1.66 -10.04
CA ALA A 133 -13.90 0.78 -9.39
C ALA A 133 -14.06 -0.46 -10.28
N SER A 134 -13.58 -1.60 -9.81
CA SER A 134 -14.20 -2.93 -9.92
C SER A 134 -13.13 -4.02 -9.90
N MET A 135 -13.14 -4.86 -8.88
CA MET A 135 -13.15 -6.31 -9.15
C MET A 135 -14.18 -6.99 -8.24
N PRO A 136 -15.03 -7.85 -8.82
CA PRO A 136 -16.21 -8.38 -8.16
C PRO A 136 -15.85 -9.55 -7.24
N SER A 137 -16.59 -9.65 -6.14
CA SER A 137 -16.74 -10.88 -5.37
C SER A 137 -17.18 -12.00 -6.31
N THR A 138 -16.37 -13.03 -6.47
CA THR A 138 -16.80 -14.29 -7.09
C THR A 138 -16.42 -15.42 -6.15
N SER A 139 -17.40 -15.84 -5.34
CA SER A 139 -17.39 -17.11 -4.62
C SER A 139 -17.31 -18.25 -5.64
N GLU A 140 -16.28 -19.08 -5.50
CA GLU A 140 -16.09 -20.30 -6.28
C GLU A 140 -17.26 -21.28 -6.07
N ALA A 141 -17.79 -21.80 -7.18
CA ALA A 141 -18.66 -22.97 -7.20
C ALA A 141 -17.78 -24.21 -7.42
N GLN A 142 -17.85 -25.20 -6.52
CA GLN A 142 -17.27 -26.51 -6.74
C GLN A 142 -18.19 -27.36 -7.65
N PRO A 143 -17.64 -28.13 -8.61
CA PRO A 143 -18.40 -29.10 -9.37
C PRO A 143 -18.38 -30.46 -8.65
N ASN A 144 -19.56 -31.04 -8.38
CA ASN A 144 -19.67 -32.46 -8.06
C ASN A 144 -20.43 -33.18 -9.18
N ASP A 145 -19.66 -33.73 -10.13
CA ASP A 145 -20.14 -34.78 -11.01
C ASP A 145 -20.15 -36.10 -10.23
N SER A 146 -21.30 -36.77 -10.20
CA SER A 146 -21.46 -38.16 -9.75
C SER A 146 -22.69 -38.74 -10.41
N THR A 147 -22.42 -39.39 -11.54
CA THR A 147 -23.21 -40.35 -12.29
C THR A 147 -23.95 -41.38 -11.42
N SER A 148 -25.24 -41.63 -11.71
CA SER A 148 -25.69 -42.89 -12.34
C SER A 148 -27.20 -42.87 -12.67
N PRO A 149 -27.67 -43.52 -13.75
CA PRO A 149 -29.07 -43.55 -14.20
C PRO A 149 -29.75 -44.89 -13.90
N GLU A 150 -31.08 -44.93 -13.66
CA GLU A 150 -31.88 -46.14 -13.94
C GLU A 150 -33.40 -45.92 -14.04
N ALA A 151 -33.97 -46.55 -15.08
CA ALA A 151 -35.34 -47.09 -15.27
C ALA A 151 -36.57 -46.16 -15.21
N ALA A 152 -37.25 -45.93 -16.35
CA ALA A 152 -38.43 -46.68 -16.87
C ALA A 152 -39.73 -46.32 -16.10
N ALA A 153 -40.87 -45.95 -16.67
CA ALA A 153 -41.57 -46.37 -17.89
C ALA A 153 -42.74 -45.36 -18.17
N PRO A 154 -43.55 -45.52 -19.24
CA PRO A 154 -44.13 -44.40 -19.99
C PRO A 154 -45.67 -44.20 -19.87
N SER A 155 -46.12 -43.13 -20.54
CA SER A 155 -47.33 -43.02 -21.38
C SER A 155 -48.67 -42.54 -20.78
N SER A 156 -49.12 -41.42 -21.35
CA SER A 156 -50.47 -41.10 -21.86
C SER A 156 -51.71 -41.51 -21.05
N THR A 157 -52.56 -40.53 -20.73
CA THR A 157 -53.87 -40.27 -21.38
C THR A 157 -54.37 -38.90 -20.93
#